data_AF-A0A257V6G5-F1
#
_entry.id   AF-A0A257V6G5-F1
#
_cell.length_a   1.000
_cell.length_b   1.000
_cell.length_c   1.000
_cell.angle_alpha   90.00
_cell.angle_beta   90.00
_cell.angle_gamma   90.00
#
_symmetry.space_group_name_H-M   'P 1'
#
loop_
_entity.id
_entity.type
_entity.pdbx_description
1 polymer ?
#
loop_
_entity_poly.entity_id
_entity_poly.type
_entity_poly.pdbx_seq_one_letter_code
_entity_poly.pdbx_strand_id
1 'polypeptide(L)'
;MRWRPRLAFAGWLLLLLAVAGCRHHAWDGECDVVVLNTSQCAVTVFVDGWEGVTVDPDRTRTVDNIGSGRHILESKDPTGRLLERRYVELRGGEDYYWHVDSCAPK
;
A
#
# COMPACT_ATOMS: atom_id res chain seq x y z
N MET A 1 -13.21 20.63 67.50
CA MET A 1 -12.14 20.45 66.49
C MET A 1 -12.63 19.45 65.45
N ARG A 2 -12.93 19.90 64.21
CA ARG A 2 -13.44 19.04 63.12
C ARG A 2 -12.42 19.06 61.99
N TRP A 3 -11.69 17.95 61.83
CA TRP A 3 -10.85 17.69 60.67
C TRP A 3 -11.74 17.15 59.55
N ARG A 4 -11.72 17.79 58.37
CA ARG A 4 -12.38 17.31 57.15
C ARG A 4 -11.31 16.95 56.12
N PRO A 5 -11.08 15.66 55.82
CA PRO A 5 -10.21 15.27 54.72
C PRO A 5 -11.09 14.79 53.56
N ARG A 6 -11.32 15.62 52.52
CA ARG A 6 -11.87 15.13 51.24
C ARG A 6 -11.32 15.94 50.06
N LEU A 7 -10.00 16.00 49.95
CA LEU A 7 -9.28 16.26 48.71
C LEU A 7 -8.77 14.91 48.21
N ALA A 8 -9.64 14.09 47.61
CA ALA A 8 -9.20 12.80 47.06
C ALA A 8 -10.21 12.21 46.06
N PHE A 9 -10.77 13.00 45.14
CA PHE A 9 -11.65 12.42 44.10
C PHE A 9 -11.52 13.05 42.71
N ALA A 10 -10.59 13.98 42.49
CA ALA A 10 -10.41 14.62 41.18
C ALA A 10 -9.21 14.09 40.37
N GLY A 11 -8.42 13.15 40.93
CA GLY A 11 -7.23 12.61 40.26
C GLY A 11 -7.46 11.34 39.42
N TRP A 12 -8.61 10.68 39.59
CA TRP A 12 -8.83 9.34 39.01
C TRP A 12 -9.53 9.34 37.65
N LEU A 13 -10.02 10.50 37.18
CA LEU A 13 -10.72 10.60 35.89
C LEU A 13 -9.79 10.86 34.69
N LEU A 14 -8.53 11.26 34.94
CA LEU A 14 -7.56 11.55 33.87
C LEU A 14 -6.76 10.33 33.38
N LEU A 15 -6.91 9.17 34.03
CA LEU A 15 -6.21 7.93 33.66
C LEU A 15 -6.95 7.08 32.61
N LEU A 16 -8.17 7.46 32.22
CA LEU A 16 -8.97 6.70 31.25
C LEU A 16 -8.82 7.19 29.80
N LEU A 17 -8.07 8.26 29.54
CA LEU A 17 -7.90 8.82 28.19
C LEU A 17 -6.69 8.28 27.42
N ALA A 18 -5.89 7.37 27.99
CA ALA A 18 -4.61 6.96 27.41
C ALA A 18 -4.62 5.61 26.65
N VAL A 19 -5.77 4.91 26.53
CA VAL A 19 -5.78 3.53 25.96
C VAL A 19 -6.68 3.33 24.73
N ALA A 20 -7.21 4.40 24.15
CA ALA A 20 -7.78 4.37 22.80
C ALA A 20 -6.73 4.78 21.73
N GLY A 21 -5.45 4.52 22.00
CA GLY A 21 -4.45 4.50 20.94
C GLY A 21 -4.74 3.29 20.07
N CYS A 22 -5.15 3.52 18.83
CA CYS A 22 -5.31 2.49 17.80
C CYS A 22 -4.13 1.52 17.87
N ARG A 23 -4.37 0.31 18.39
CA ARG A 23 -3.41 -0.80 18.25
C ARG A 23 -3.48 -1.24 16.79
N HIS A 24 -2.69 -0.58 15.94
CA HIS A 24 -2.43 -1.03 14.58
C HIS A 24 -0.96 -1.47 14.52
N HIS A 25 -0.69 -2.65 15.05
CA HIS A 25 0.53 -3.37 14.74
C HIS A 25 0.26 -4.85 14.96
N ALA A 26 -0.06 -5.53 13.87
CA ALA A 26 0.26 -6.95 13.76
C ALA A 26 0.45 -7.28 12.28
N TRP A 27 1.67 -6.99 11.81
CA TRP A 27 2.29 -7.56 10.61
C TRP A 27 1.77 -6.91 9.32
N ASP A 28 2.35 -5.76 8.96
CA ASP A 28 2.37 -5.32 7.57
C ASP A 28 3.25 -6.34 6.85
N GLY A 29 2.66 -7.46 6.43
CA GLY A 29 3.36 -8.44 5.61
C GLY A 29 3.85 -7.71 4.36
N GLU A 30 5.12 -7.91 4.01
CA GLU A 30 5.64 -7.47 2.72
C GLU A 30 4.72 -8.04 1.64
N CYS A 31 4.24 -7.16 0.76
CA CYS A 31 3.42 -7.51 -0.38
C CYS A 31 4.17 -7.10 -1.62
N ASP A 32 4.28 -8.05 -2.55
CA ASP A 32 4.95 -7.84 -3.82
C ASP A 32 3.91 -7.77 -4.94
N VAL A 33 4.17 -6.94 -5.95
CA VAL A 33 3.39 -6.93 -7.20
C VAL A 33 4.21 -7.60 -8.28
N VAL A 34 3.76 -8.78 -8.70
CA VAL A 34 4.33 -9.55 -9.80
C VAL A 34 3.66 -9.11 -11.10
N VAL A 35 4.42 -8.41 -11.95
CA VAL A 35 3.94 -7.86 -13.22
C VAL A 35 4.30 -8.81 -14.35
N LEU A 36 3.28 -9.29 -15.06
CA LEU A 36 3.42 -10.14 -16.24
C LEU A 36 3.08 -9.29 -17.47
N ASN A 37 4.10 -8.84 -18.19
CA ASN A 37 3.89 -8.08 -19.41
C ASN A 37 3.67 -9.05 -20.58
N THR A 38 2.40 -9.26 -20.92
CA THR A 38 1.95 -10.05 -22.07
C THR A 38 1.63 -9.17 -23.29
N SER A 39 1.92 -7.87 -23.20
CA SER A 39 1.76 -6.93 -24.30
C SER A 39 2.96 -6.97 -25.26
N GLN A 40 2.83 -6.35 -26.42
CA GLN A 40 3.90 -6.25 -27.42
C GLN A 40 4.85 -5.05 -27.22
N CYS A 41 4.71 -4.29 -26.13
CA CYS A 41 5.48 -3.09 -25.84
C CYS A 41 6.09 -3.14 -24.44
N ALA A 42 7.22 -2.47 -24.24
CA ALA A 42 7.76 -2.28 -22.91
C ALA A 42 6.83 -1.36 -22.10
N VAL A 43 6.64 -1.67 -20.82
CA VAL A 43 5.81 -0.89 -19.90
C VAL A 43 6.59 -0.54 -18.65
N THR A 44 6.41 0.68 -18.14
CA THR A 44 6.95 1.10 -16.84
C THR A 44 5.82 1.09 -15.82
N VAL A 45 6.02 0.35 -14.73
CA VAL A 45 5.05 0.20 -13.65
C VAL A 45 5.32 1.24 -12.56
N PHE A 46 4.23 1.85 -12.09
CA PHE A 46 4.21 2.77 -10.97
C PHE A 46 3.29 2.26 -9.88
N VAL A 47 3.69 2.46 -8.62
CA VAL A 47 2.91 2.14 -7.43
C VAL A 47 2.78 3.42 -6.61
N ASP A 48 1.54 3.88 -6.40
CA ASP A 48 1.22 5.14 -5.72
C ASP A 48 1.96 6.36 -6.28
N GLY A 49 2.20 6.35 -7.60
CA GLY A 49 2.92 7.40 -8.32
C GLY A 49 4.44 7.27 -8.29
N TRP A 50 5.01 6.32 -7.57
CA TRP A 50 6.43 6.01 -7.56
C TRP A 50 6.78 5.03 -8.66
N GLU A 51 7.85 5.31 -9.41
CA GLU A 51 8.35 4.41 -10.44
C GLU A 51 8.95 3.15 -9.80
N GLY A 52 8.48 1.98 -10.21
CA GLY A 52 8.95 0.69 -9.72
C GLY A 52 9.94 0.05 -10.70
N VAL A 53 9.42 -0.53 -11.79
CA VAL A 53 10.21 -1.30 -12.76
C VAL A 53 9.71 -1.11 -14.18
N THR A 54 10.63 -1.18 -15.15
CA THR A 54 10.28 -1.37 -16.56
C THR A 54 10.30 -2.86 -16.91
N VAL A 55 9.24 -3.31 -17.58
CA VAL A 55 9.01 -4.71 -17.96
C VAL A 55 8.94 -4.79 -19.48
N ASP A 56 9.94 -5.43 -20.09
CA ASP A 56 9.96 -5.68 -21.52
C ASP A 56 8.82 -6.62 -21.98
N PRO A 57 8.48 -6.65 -23.27
CA PRO A 57 7.50 -7.60 -23.82
C PRO A 57 7.84 -9.05 -23.45
N ASP A 58 6.81 -9.84 -23.12
CA ASP A 58 6.91 -11.26 -22.74
C ASP A 58 7.89 -11.52 -21.58
N ARG A 59 7.94 -10.58 -20.62
CA ARG A 59 8.76 -10.68 -19.41
C ARG A 59 7.93 -10.48 -18.15
N THR A 60 8.49 -10.99 -17.05
CA THR A 60 7.94 -10.84 -15.71
C THR A 60 8.95 -10.11 -14.84
N ARG A 61 8.47 -9.18 -14.02
CA ARG A 61 9.26 -8.48 -13.00
C ARG A 61 8.42 -8.29 -11.75
N THR A 62 9.08 -8.08 -10.63
CA THR A 62 8.44 -7.85 -9.34
C THR A 62 8.74 -6.43 -8.87
N VAL A 63 7.73 -5.78 -8.28
CA VAL A 63 7.91 -4.58 -7.45
C VAL A 63 7.76 -5.05 -6.00
N ASP A 64 8.88 -5.07 -5.28
CA ASP A 64 8.95 -5.65 -3.93
C ASP A 64 8.58 -4.63 -2.85
N ASN A 65 8.17 -5.12 -1.68
CA ASN A 65 8.01 -4.32 -0.44
C ASN A 65 7.01 -3.16 -0.54
N ILE A 66 5.89 -3.33 -1.24
CA ILE A 66 4.85 -2.29 -1.38
C ILE A 66 4.08 -2.11 -0.07
N GLY A 67 3.96 -3.19 0.70
CA GLY A 67 3.17 -3.25 1.93
C GLY A 67 1.70 -3.56 1.67
N SER A 68 0.97 -3.82 2.76
CA SER A 68 -0.46 -4.10 2.70
C SER A 68 -1.31 -2.82 2.73
N GLY A 69 -2.48 -2.88 2.11
CA GLY A 69 -3.46 -1.79 2.12
C GLY A 69 -3.93 -1.42 0.72
N ARG A 70 -4.50 -0.21 0.59
CA ARG A 70 -4.96 0.32 -0.70
C ARG A 70 -3.83 0.96 -1.47
N HIS A 71 -3.63 0.51 -2.70
CA HIS A 71 -2.61 1.03 -3.60
C HIS A 71 -3.20 1.36 -4.98
N ILE A 72 -2.55 2.29 -5.67
CA ILE A 72 -2.81 2.60 -7.07
C ILE A 72 -1.66 2.03 -7.89
N LEU A 73 -1.98 1.12 -8.80
CA LEU A 73 -1.03 0.57 -9.76
C LEU A 73 -1.25 1.24 -11.12
N GLU A 74 -0.20 1.71 -11.76
CA GLU A 74 -0.25 2.27 -13.11
C GLU A 74 0.79 1.62 -14.01
N SER A 75 0.43 1.36 -15.26
CA SER A 75 1.39 1.01 -16.30
C SER A 75 1.42 2.14 -17.33
N LYS A 76 2.62 2.56 -17.72
CA LYS A 76 2.85 3.62 -18.69
C LYS A 76 3.73 3.12 -19.82
N ASP A 77 3.55 3.69 -21.02
CA ASP A 77 4.47 3.46 -22.13
C ASP A 77 5.81 4.20 -21.90
N PRO A 78 6.86 3.95 -22.72
CA PRO A 78 8.16 4.60 -22.55
C PRO A 78 8.14 6.14 -22.71
N THR A 79 7.03 6.71 -23.21
CA THR A 79 6.84 8.17 -23.31
C THR A 79 6.12 8.74 -22.09
N GLY A 80 5.72 7.91 -21.14
CA GLY A 80 5.00 8.28 -19.93
C GLY A 80 3.48 8.34 -20.09
N ARG A 81 2.91 7.90 -21.22
CA ARG A 81 1.45 7.85 -21.41
C ARG A 81 0.88 6.68 -20.61
N LEU A 82 -0.19 6.96 -19.87
CA LEU A 82 -0.93 5.94 -19.11
C LEU A 82 -1.58 4.92 -20.04
N LEU A 83 -1.28 3.64 -19.80
CA LEU A 83 -1.87 2.49 -20.51
C LEU A 83 -3.00 1.88 -19.68
N GLU A 84 -2.74 1.61 -18.40
CA GLU A 84 -3.70 1.03 -17.48
C GLU A 84 -3.53 1.62 -16.07
N ARG A 85 -4.64 1.74 -15.34
CA ARG A 85 -4.65 2.09 -13.90
C ARG A 85 -5.57 1.15 -13.15
N ARG A 86 -5.12 0.63 -12.00
CA ARG A 86 -5.89 -0.20 -11.07
C ARG A 86 -5.86 0.37 -9.67
N TYR A 87 -6.99 0.22 -8.97
CA TYR A 87 -7.10 0.46 -7.54
C TYR A 87 -7.23 -0.91 -6.87
N VAL A 88 -6.24 -1.29 -6.06
CA VAL A 88 -6.14 -2.63 -5.48
C VAL A 88 -6.01 -2.55 -3.97
N GLU A 89 -6.50 -3.59 -3.29
CA GLU A 89 -6.23 -3.84 -1.88
C GLU A 89 -5.23 -4.99 -1.80
N LEU A 90 -3.98 -4.70 -1.40
CA LEU A 90 -2.95 -5.69 -1.19
C LEU A 90 -3.07 -6.27 0.22
N ARG A 91 -3.12 -7.59 0.32
CA ARG A 91 -3.19 -8.30 1.60
C ARG A 91 -1.80 -8.71 2.04
N GLY A 92 -1.46 -8.38 3.29
CA GLY A 92 -0.15 -8.69 3.87
C GLY A 92 0.24 -10.16 3.70
N GLY A 93 1.43 -10.40 3.16
CA GLY A 93 1.99 -11.75 2.99
C GLY A 93 1.46 -12.52 1.78
N GLU A 94 0.76 -11.86 0.85
CA GLU A 94 0.34 -12.42 -0.44
C GLU A 94 0.93 -11.62 -1.61
N ASP A 95 1.40 -12.31 -2.64
CA ASP A 95 1.82 -11.68 -3.89
C ASP A 95 0.59 -11.32 -4.74
N TYR A 96 0.61 -10.13 -5.34
CA TYR A 96 -0.41 -9.70 -6.29
C TYR A 96 0.09 -9.84 -7.73
N TYR A 97 -0.56 -10.71 -8.50
CA TYR A 97 -0.23 -10.97 -9.90
C TYR A 97 -1.02 -10.03 -10.82
N TRP A 98 -0.31 -9.19 -11.56
CA TRP A 98 -0.90 -8.26 -12.51
C TRP A 98 -0.46 -8.57 -13.95
N HIS A 99 -1.42 -9.01 -14.76
CA HIS A 99 -1.26 -9.15 -16.20
C HIS A 99 -1.48 -7.82 -16.90
N VAL A 100 -0.47 -7.34 -17.63
CA VAL A 100 -0.53 -6.16 -18.49
C VAL A 100 -0.50 -6.64 -19.94
N ASP A 101 -1.56 -6.39 -20.69
CA ASP A 101 -1.73 -6.80 -22.09
C ASP A 101 -1.89 -5.59 -23.03
N SER A 102 -1.95 -4.39 -22.47
CA SER A 102 -2.32 -3.18 -23.16
C SER A 102 -1.09 -2.46 -23.73
N CYS A 103 -1.20 -1.97 -24.96
CA CYS A 103 -0.22 -1.10 -25.58
C CYS A 103 -0.85 0.19 -26.08
N ALA A 104 0.00 1.21 -26.09
CA ALA A 104 -0.15 2.42 -26.84
C ALA A 104 -0.69 2.16 -28.27
N PRO A 105 -1.83 2.76 -28.68
CA PRO A 105 -2.22 2.73 -30.09
C PRO A 105 -1.15 3.42 -30.93
N LYS A 106 -0.89 2.83 -32.11
CA LYS A 106 0.05 3.33 -33.13
C LYS A 106 -0.48 4.59 -33.79
#